data_AF-A0A199XPM0-F1
#
_entry.id   AF-A0A199XPM0-F1
#
_cell.length_a   1.000
_cell.length_b   1.000
_cell.length_c   1.000
_cell.angle_alpha   90.00
_cell.angle_beta   90.00
_cell.angle_gamma   90.00
#
_symmetry.space_group_name_H-M   'P 1'
#
loop_
_entity.id
_entity.type
_entity.pdbx_description
1 polymer ?
#
loop_
_entity_poly.entity_id
_entity_poly.type
_entity_poly.pdbx_seq_one_letter_code
_entity_poly.pdbx_strand_id
1 'polypeptide(L)'
;MKRILLLIFYFPLLAAAQLQIKINTITTDNSNKNHRKFNIEYTLENTSDKEIAFFFTPNHFNSAHRGSLQTAMLFKIFENDTLIPTDGILSNSKNNYSKLSNILDVEEKMKTLDKMKADELNITIDSLRSYRKRITSDPDFFQKESSKKLMSSIIRLPSKSSKTYHQDLYWNKKRYFKTDDNEYYLGEASPFFIELSLVALKEELSFKLSSEDFKIIKNDTSFIKGYFTSNKTLIDLSK
;
A
#
# COMPACT_ATOMS: atom_id res chain seq x y z
N MET A 1 29.77 -32.43 -39.51
CA MET A 1 28.68 -32.49 -38.49
C MET A 1 29.34 -32.89 -37.17
N LYS A 2 29.21 -32.26 -36.00
CA LYS A 2 28.57 -31.06 -35.48
C LYS A 2 29.51 -30.63 -34.33
N ARG A 3 30.04 -29.40 -34.33
CA ARG A 3 30.69 -28.84 -33.12
C ARG A 3 29.54 -28.47 -32.17
N ILE A 4 29.40 -29.21 -31.09
CA ILE A 4 28.42 -28.90 -30.03
C ILE A 4 28.99 -27.71 -29.26
N LEU A 5 28.43 -26.54 -29.53
CA LEU A 5 28.67 -25.32 -28.77
C LEU A 5 27.94 -25.47 -27.43
N LEU A 6 28.68 -25.71 -26.35
CA LEU A 6 28.13 -25.75 -25.00
C LEU A 6 27.88 -24.30 -24.55
N LEU A 7 26.66 -23.82 -24.80
CA LEU A 7 26.13 -22.57 -24.23
C LEU A 7 25.95 -22.76 -22.72
N ILE A 8 26.98 -22.44 -21.94
CA ILE A 8 26.84 -22.19 -20.50
C ILE A 8 26.24 -20.79 -20.35
N PHE A 9 24.92 -20.68 -20.47
CA PHE A 9 24.15 -19.49 -20.08
C PHE A 9 23.02 -19.91 -19.13
N TYR A 10 23.40 -20.29 -17.91
CA TYR A 10 22.48 -20.40 -16.78
C TYR A 10 23.16 -19.90 -15.50
N PHE A 11 23.66 -18.68 -15.53
CA PHE A 11 23.47 -17.83 -14.38
C PHE A 11 22.30 -16.91 -14.73
N PRO A 12 21.09 -17.12 -14.19
CA PRO A 12 20.29 -15.94 -13.94
C PRO A 12 21.21 -15.09 -13.05
N LEU A 13 21.67 -13.95 -13.56
CA LEU A 13 22.04 -12.87 -12.69
C LEU A 13 20.80 -12.69 -11.81
N LEU A 14 20.84 -13.29 -10.61
CA LEU A 14 20.11 -12.80 -9.46
C LEU A 14 20.61 -11.35 -9.35
N ALA A 15 19.97 -10.46 -10.09
CA ALA A 15 20.01 -9.06 -9.81
C ALA A 15 19.52 -9.00 -8.36
N ALA A 16 20.47 -8.89 -7.44
CA ALA A 16 20.18 -8.81 -6.03
C ALA A 16 19.11 -7.74 -5.88
N ALA A 17 17.99 -8.11 -5.27
CA ALA A 17 16.88 -7.20 -5.09
C ALA A 17 17.43 -5.96 -4.36
N GLN A 18 17.51 -4.83 -5.08
CA GLN A 18 18.18 -3.61 -4.59
C GLN A 18 17.51 -3.07 -3.33
N LEU A 19 16.24 -3.42 -3.15
CA LEU A 19 15.42 -3.15 -1.98
C LEU A 19 14.95 -4.46 -1.37
N GLN A 20 15.14 -4.61 -0.07
CA GLN A 20 14.54 -5.67 0.73
C GLN A 20 13.46 -5.08 1.63
N ILE A 21 12.34 -5.81 1.75
CA ILE A 21 11.28 -5.52 2.71
C ILE A 21 11.33 -6.60 3.78
N LYS A 22 11.28 -6.22 5.05
CA LYS A 22 11.21 -7.17 6.16
C LYS A 22 10.11 -6.74 7.12
N ILE A 23 9.19 -7.64 7.42
CA ILE A 23 8.31 -7.47 8.58
C ILE A 23 9.13 -7.87 9.81
N ASN A 24 9.39 -6.91 10.70
CA ASN A 24 10.15 -7.14 11.91
C ASN A 24 9.27 -7.77 12.97
N THR A 25 8.12 -7.15 13.24
CA THR A 25 7.15 -7.61 14.22
C THR A 25 5.73 -7.26 13.79
N ILE A 26 4.78 -8.10 14.21
CA ILE A 26 3.37 -7.77 14.24
C ILE A 26 2.89 -8.01 15.66
N THR A 27 2.37 -6.97 16.31
CA THR A 27 1.74 -7.10 17.63
C THR A 27 0.25 -6.88 17.50
N THR A 28 -0.52 -7.60 18.31
CA THR A 28 -1.98 -7.55 18.29
C THR A 28 -2.50 -6.85 19.53
N ASP A 29 -3.37 -5.86 19.34
CA ASP A 29 -4.17 -5.24 20.40
C ASP A 29 -5.65 -5.59 20.20
N ASN A 30 -6.20 -6.28 21.21
CA ASN A 30 -7.57 -6.77 21.26
C ASN A 30 -8.48 -5.99 22.21
N SER A 31 -8.01 -4.88 22.78
CA SER A 31 -8.73 -4.06 23.77
C SER A 31 -10.08 -3.53 23.25
N ASN A 32 -10.21 -3.31 21.95
CA ASN A 32 -11.46 -2.88 21.34
C ASN A 32 -12.40 -4.09 21.09
N LYS A 33 -13.66 -3.97 21.55
CA LYS A 33 -14.68 -5.01 21.39
C LYS A 33 -15.09 -5.26 19.93
N ASN A 34 -14.96 -4.25 19.06
CA ASN A 34 -15.38 -4.34 17.67
C ASN A 34 -14.21 -4.55 16.69
N HIS A 35 -12.99 -4.20 17.10
CA HIS A 35 -11.82 -4.22 16.23
C HIS A 35 -10.64 -4.92 16.88
N ARG A 36 -9.88 -5.67 16.09
CA ARG A 36 -8.53 -6.10 16.43
C ARG A 36 -7.55 -5.18 15.70
N LYS A 37 -6.55 -4.68 16.41
CA LYS A 37 -5.49 -3.83 15.86
C LYS A 37 -4.24 -4.66 15.67
N PHE A 38 -3.62 -4.57 14.49
CA PHE A 38 -2.29 -5.08 14.21
C PHE A 38 -1.34 -3.90 14.10
N ASN A 39 -0.38 -3.78 15.01
CA ASN A 39 0.72 -2.83 14.87
C ASN A 39 1.85 -3.55 14.13
N ILE A 40 2.13 -3.12 12.91
CA ILE A 40 3.13 -3.74 12.03
C ILE A 40 4.36 -2.84 12.02
N GLU A 41 5.49 -3.38 12.47
CA GLU A 41 6.80 -2.78 12.27
C GLU A 41 7.49 -3.46 11.09
N TYR A 42 7.96 -2.68 10.12
CA TYR A 42 8.67 -3.19 8.97
C TYR A 42 9.84 -2.30 8.58
N THR A 43 10.84 -2.90 7.95
CA THR A 43 12.04 -2.24 7.47
C THR A 43 12.12 -2.31 5.95
N LEU A 44 12.49 -1.18 5.36
CA LEU A 44 12.96 -1.08 3.98
C LEU A 44 14.48 -0.94 4.00
N GLU A 45 15.19 -1.87 3.36
CA GLU A 45 16.65 -1.92 3.34
C GLU A 45 17.17 -1.84 1.90
N ASN A 46 18.08 -0.90 1.67
CA ASN A 46 18.86 -0.87 0.44
C ASN A 46 20.03 -1.86 0.56
N THR A 47 19.94 -2.99 -0.13
CA THR A 47 20.97 -4.03 -0.10
C THR A 47 22.14 -3.75 -1.05
N SER A 48 22.06 -2.69 -1.85
CA SER A 48 23.05 -2.36 -2.88
C SER A 48 24.18 -1.44 -2.38
N ASP A 49 25.25 -1.36 -3.16
CA ASP A 49 26.43 -0.52 -2.88
C ASP A 49 26.26 0.94 -3.35
N LYS A 50 25.05 1.32 -3.79
CA LYS A 50 24.72 2.68 -4.27
C LYS A 50 23.42 3.17 -3.65
N GLU A 51 23.17 4.48 -3.70
CA GLU A 51 21.85 5.02 -3.32
C GLU A 51 20.76 4.50 -4.26
N ILE A 52 19.59 4.22 -3.68
CA ILE A 52 18.35 3.95 -4.43
C ILE A 52 17.28 4.98 -4.09
N ALA A 53 16.45 5.31 -5.08
CA ALA A 53 15.29 6.16 -4.93
C ALA A 53 14.02 5.49 -5.46
N PHE A 54 12.89 5.72 -4.82
CA PHE A 54 11.59 5.21 -5.27
C PHE A 54 10.44 6.03 -4.66
N PHE A 55 9.28 6.00 -5.30
CA PHE A 55 8.07 6.61 -4.74
C PHE A 55 7.48 5.70 -3.66
N PHE A 56 7.30 6.24 -2.45
CA PHE A 56 6.72 5.52 -1.33
C PHE A 56 5.98 6.41 -0.34
N THR A 57 4.75 6.03 -0.01
CA THR A 57 3.91 6.66 1.01
C THR A 57 3.81 5.72 2.22
N PRO A 58 4.58 5.95 3.30
CA PRO A 58 4.71 4.98 4.40
C PRO A 58 3.47 4.85 5.29
N ASN A 59 2.65 5.91 5.40
CA ASN A 59 1.59 6.01 6.39
C ASN A 59 0.26 5.37 5.94
N HIS A 60 0.30 4.50 4.95
CA HIS A 60 -0.89 3.89 4.38
C HIS A 60 -0.56 2.57 3.71
N PHE A 61 -1.34 1.54 4.00
CA PHE A 61 -1.27 0.24 3.37
C PHE A 61 -2.50 0.02 2.50
N ASN A 62 -2.34 -0.56 1.31
CA ASN A 62 -3.47 -0.92 0.45
C ASN A 62 -3.52 -2.43 0.24
N SER A 63 -4.71 -2.98 0.02
CA SER A 63 -4.78 -4.36 -0.46
C SER A 63 -4.10 -4.45 -1.82
N ALA A 64 -3.30 -5.49 -2.04
CA ALA A 64 -2.67 -5.75 -3.33
C ALA A 64 -3.69 -5.92 -4.48
N HIS A 65 -4.95 -6.21 -4.14
CA HIS A 65 -6.05 -6.37 -5.09
C HIS A 65 -6.63 -5.05 -5.62
N ARG A 66 -6.21 -3.89 -5.07
CA ARG A 66 -6.62 -2.56 -5.55
C ARG A 66 -5.84 -2.06 -6.78
N GLY A 67 -4.97 -2.89 -7.36
CA GLY A 67 -4.15 -2.56 -8.54
C GLY A 67 -2.71 -2.15 -8.20
N SER A 68 -1.85 -1.98 -9.19
CA SER A 68 -0.40 -1.76 -8.99
C SER A 68 0.05 -0.30 -9.09
N LEU A 69 -0.77 0.63 -9.61
CA LEU A 69 -0.41 2.04 -9.88
C LEU A 69 -0.46 2.95 -8.63
N GLN A 70 0.17 2.49 -7.55
CA GLN A 70 0.11 3.12 -6.23
C GLN A 70 1.47 3.17 -5.56
N THR A 71 1.66 4.17 -4.70
CA THR A 71 2.92 4.43 -3.96
C THR A 71 2.85 3.94 -2.52
N ALA A 72 1.72 3.38 -2.09
CA ALA A 72 1.54 2.82 -0.76
C ALA A 72 2.18 1.43 -0.66
N MET A 73 2.48 0.99 0.56
CA MET A 73 2.79 -0.42 0.80
C MET A 73 1.54 -1.25 0.50
N LEU A 74 1.72 -2.41 -0.13
CA LEU A 74 0.62 -3.35 -0.38
C LEU A 74 0.66 -4.46 0.65
N PHE A 75 -0.49 -4.90 1.13
CA PHE A 75 -0.61 -6.11 1.91
C PHE A 75 -1.35 -7.20 1.13
N LYS A 76 -0.93 -8.43 1.34
CA LYS A 76 -1.63 -9.66 0.96
C LYS A 76 -1.92 -10.47 2.21
N ILE A 77 -3.03 -11.19 2.20
CA ILE A 77 -3.41 -12.11 3.26
C ILE A 77 -3.42 -13.51 2.69
N PHE A 78 -2.77 -14.43 3.39
CA PHE A 78 -2.75 -15.84 3.06
C PHE A 78 -3.48 -16.61 4.16
N GLU A 79 -4.28 -17.59 3.78
CA GLU A 79 -4.76 -18.64 4.67
C GLU A 79 -3.93 -19.89 4.38
N ASN A 80 -3.16 -20.36 5.37
CA ASN A 80 -2.04 -21.26 5.14
C ASN A 80 -1.09 -20.67 4.08
N ASP A 81 -1.01 -21.28 2.89
CA ASP A 81 -0.24 -20.79 1.75
C ASP A 81 -1.09 -20.24 0.60
N THR A 82 -2.41 -20.24 0.74
CA THR A 82 -3.33 -19.77 -0.29
C THR A 82 -3.60 -18.28 -0.12
N LEU A 83 -3.31 -17.51 -1.16
CA LEU A 83 -3.65 -16.08 -1.20
C LEU A 83 -5.17 -15.91 -1.15
N ILE A 84 -5.66 -15.09 -0.23
CA ILE A 84 -7.06 -14.68 -0.19
C ILE A 84 -7.23 -13.47 -1.13
N PRO A 85 -7.99 -13.60 -2.24
CA PRO A 85 -8.06 -12.59 -3.29
C PRO A 85 -9.06 -11.48 -2.95
N THR A 86 -8.83 -10.75 -1.86
CA THR A 86 -9.84 -9.87 -1.29
C THR A 86 -9.32 -8.51 -0.83
N ASP A 87 -10.16 -7.50 -1.03
CA ASP A 87 -9.94 -6.15 -0.56
C ASP A 87 -10.81 -5.83 0.68
N GLY A 88 -10.26 -5.12 1.66
CA GLY A 88 -11.05 -4.62 2.78
C GLY A 88 -11.27 -5.59 3.94
N ILE A 89 -10.52 -6.71 4.00
CA ILE A 89 -10.35 -7.45 5.27
C ILE A 89 -9.72 -6.50 6.29
N LEU A 90 -8.52 -5.98 5.99
CA LEU A 90 -7.83 -5.03 6.85
C LEU A 90 -8.04 -3.59 6.39
N SER A 91 -8.12 -2.67 7.36
CA SER A 91 -8.32 -1.24 7.13
C SER A 91 -7.21 -0.42 7.81
N ASN A 92 -6.82 0.70 7.21
CA ASN A 92 -5.90 1.67 7.83
C ASN A 92 -6.52 2.47 8.98
N SER A 93 -7.85 2.39 9.13
CA SER A 93 -8.58 3.15 10.15
C SER A 93 -9.54 2.27 10.94
N LYS A 94 -9.70 2.62 12.22
CA LYS A 94 -10.76 2.12 13.11
C LYS A 94 -12.16 2.55 12.68
N ASN A 95 -12.25 3.50 11.73
CA ASN A 95 -13.51 4.00 11.23
C ASN A 95 -14.34 2.85 10.67
N ASN A 96 -15.45 2.57 11.34
CA ASN A 96 -16.37 1.56 10.89
C ASN A 96 -17.25 2.12 9.77
N TYR A 97 -16.75 2.06 8.53
CA TYR A 97 -17.52 2.43 7.34
C TYR A 97 -18.75 1.55 7.12
N SER A 98 -18.95 0.46 7.88
CA SER A 98 -20.24 -0.26 7.89
C SER A 98 -21.39 0.62 8.40
N LYS A 99 -21.13 1.72 9.11
CA LYS A 99 -22.20 2.67 9.44
C LYS A 99 -22.82 3.30 8.18
N LEU A 100 -22.08 3.34 7.08
CA LEU A 100 -22.56 3.86 5.80
C LEU A 100 -23.41 2.87 5.00
N SER A 101 -23.40 1.58 5.34
CA SER A 101 -24.24 0.59 4.62
C SER A 101 -25.72 0.73 4.95
N ASN A 102 -26.04 1.34 6.10
CA ASN A 102 -27.41 1.51 6.56
C ASN A 102 -28.01 2.87 6.13
N ILE A 103 -27.21 3.75 5.52
CA ILE A 103 -27.66 5.05 5.02
C ILE A 103 -28.02 4.89 3.54
N LEU A 104 -29.33 4.88 3.26
CA LEU A 104 -29.85 4.75 1.89
C LEU A 104 -29.81 6.08 1.13
N ASP A 105 -29.96 7.20 1.84
CA ASP A 105 -29.89 8.53 1.24
C ASP A 105 -28.46 8.89 0.86
N VAL A 106 -28.25 9.20 -0.42
CA VAL A 106 -26.91 9.46 -0.97
C VAL A 106 -26.34 10.76 -0.41
N GLU A 107 -27.16 11.78 -0.19
CA GLU A 107 -26.70 13.07 0.30
C GLU A 107 -26.24 12.98 1.76
N GLU A 108 -27.02 12.32 2.61
CA GLU A 108 -26.70 12.04 4.00
C GLU A 108 -25.45 11.16 4.11
N LYS A 109 -25.32 10.15 3.24
CA LYS A 109 -24.12 9.30 3.16
C LYS A 109 -22.89 10.12 2.80
N MET A 110 -22.99 11.05 1.85
CA MET A 110 -21.89 11.93 1.46
C MET A 110 -21.52 12.94 2.55
N LYS A 111 -22.51 13.52 3.26
CA LYS A 111 -22.26 14.40 4.42
C LYS A 111 -21.53 13.65 5.53
N THR A 112 -21.94 12.41 5.81
CA THR A 112 -21.28 11.55 6.80
C THR A 112 -19.85 11.22 6.40
N LEU A 113 -19.62 10.88 5.13
CA LEU A 113 -18.29 10.64 4.56
C LEU A 113 -17.38 11.88 4.65
N ASP A 114 -17.92 13.07 4.35
CA ASP A 114 -17.18 14.33 4.46
C ASP A 114 -16.73 14.58 5.90
N LYS A 115 -17.65 14.43 6.86
CA LYS A 115 -17.33 14.56 8.28
C LYS A 115 -16.25 13.59 8.71
N MET A 116 -16.41 12.29 8.39
CA MET A 116 -15.42 11.26 8.73
C MET A 116 -14.04 11.57 8.16
N LYS A 117 -13.95 12.02 6.89
CA LYS A 117 -12.67 12.38 6.26
C LYS A 117 -12.08 13.68 6.81
N ALA A 118 -12.91 14.67 7.11
CA ALA A 118 -12.48 15.93 7.70
C ALA A 118 -11.88 15.70 9.10
N ASP A 119 -12.54 14.88 9.92
CA ASP A 119 -12.06 14.48 11.25
C ASP A 119 -10.74 13.69 11.15
N GLU A 120 -10.64 12.75 10.20
CA GLU A 120 -9.42 11.96 9.96
C GLU A 120 -8.22 12.82 9.53
N LEU A 121 -8.46 13.84 8.71
CA LEU A 121 -7.44 14.76 8.22
C LEU A 121 -7.20 15.96 9.16
N ASN A 122 -7.98 16.09 10.24
CA ASN A 122 -7.99 17.24 11.14
C ASN A 122 -8.14 18.59 10.40
N ILE A 123 -9.11 18.67 9.48
CA ILE A 123 -9.45 19.89 8.73
C ILE A 123 -10.94 20.17 8.80
N THR A 124 -11.36 21.38 8.42
CA THR A 124 -12.79 21.70 8.32
C THR A 124 -13.43 21.07 7.09
N ILE A 125 -14.73 20.77 7.18
CA ILE A 125 -15.52 20.26 6.04
C ILE A 125 -15.48 21.23 4.85
N ASP A 126 -15.54 22.54 5.10
CA ASP A 126 -15.49 23.56 4.05
C ASP A 126 -14.13 23.58 3.35
N SER A 127 -13.03 23.39 4.08
CA SER A 127 -11.69 23.27 3.50
C SER A 127 -11.59 22.02 2.61
N LEU A 128 -12.08 20.87 3.09
CA LEU A 128 -12.14 19.63 2.33
C LEU A 128 -12.95 19.78 1.03
N ARG A 129 -14.13 20.40 1.12
CA ARG A 129 -15.01 20.64 -0.04
C ARG A 129 -14.42 21.63 -1.04
N SER A 130 -13.84 22.72 -0.54
CA SER A 130 -13.18 23.73 -1.38
C SER A 130 -12.01 23.12 -2.14
N TYR A 131 -11.19 22.30 -1.48
CA TYR A 131 -10.11 21.56 -2.12
C TYR A 131 -10.62 20.61 -3.21
N ARG A 132 -11.63 19.78 -2.91
CA ARG A 132 -12.22 18.86 -3.89
C ARG A 132 -12.84 19.57 -5.08
N LYS A 133 -13.53 20.68 -4.84
CA LYS A 133 -14.10 21.51 -5.91
C LYS A 133 -13.00 21.98 -6.85
N ARG A 134 -11.90 22.52 -6.29
CA ARG A 134 -10.76 23.02 -7.08
C ARG A 134 -10.06 21.91 -7.87
N ILE A 135 -9.82 20.75 -7.25
CA ILE A 135 -9.27 19.56 -7.93
C ILE A 135 -10.13 19.15 -9.13
N THR A 136 -11.45 19.29 -9.04
CA THR A 136 -12.38 18.87 -10.09
C THR A 136 -12.54 19.94 -11.18
N SER A 137 -12.47 21.21 -10.83
CA SER A 137 -12.76 22.33 -11.73
C SER A 137 -11.53 22.90 -12.46
N ASP A 138 -10.32 22.59 -11.99
CA ASP A 138 -9.07 23.18 -12.47
C ASP A 138 -8.03 22.06 -12.75
N PRO A 139 -7.95 21.59 -14.02
CA PRO A 139 -7.02 20.54 -14.42
C PRO A 139 -5.55 20.87 -14.16
N ASP A 140 -5.15 22.14 -14.32
CA ASP A 140 -3.77 22.59 -14.10
C ASP A 140 -3.42 22.54 -12.60
N PHE A 141 -4.36 22.97 -11.74
CA PHE A 141 -4.22 22.80 -10.30
C PHE A 141 -4.13 21.32 -9.92
N PHE A 142 -4.98 20.46 -10.48
CA PHE A 142 -4.92 19.02 -10.24
C PHE A 142 -3.56 18.43 -10.64
N GLN A 143 -3.05 18.74 -11.84
CA GLN A 143 -1.77 18.22 -12.29
C GLN A 143 -0.62 18.69 -11.39
N LYS A 144 -0.61 19.97 -11.02
CA LYS A 144 0.42 20.54 -10.16
C LYS A 144 0.42 19.92 -8.77
N GLU A 145 -0.74 19.75 -8.15
CA GLU A 145 -0.87 19.13 -6.83
C GLU A 145 -0.57 17.63 -6.88
N SER A 146 -0.98 16.94 -7.95
CA SER A 146 -0.63 15.53 -8.18
C SER A 146 0.89 15.36 -8.28
N SER A 147 1.55 16.21 -9.08
CA SER A 147 3.01 16.14 -9.26
C SER A 147 3.72 16.41 -7.94
N LYS A 148 3.34 17.50 -7.26
CA LYS A 148 3.90 17.87 -5.95
C LYS A 148 3.76 16.74 -4.94
N LYS A 149 2.59 16.11 -4.85
CA LYS A 149 2.33 15.00 -3.93
C LYS A 149 3.15 13.76 -4.27
N LEU A 150 3.31 13.45 -5.55
CA LEU A 150 4.12 12.31 -5.98
C LEU A 150 5.61 12.57 -5.71
N MET A 151 6.11 13.75 -6.06
CA MET A 151 7.49 14.16 -5.78
C MET A 151 7.81 14.16 -4.27
N SER A 152 6.86 14.56 -3.42
CA SER A 152 7.05 14.50 -1.96
C SER A 152 7.01 13.08 -1.38
N SER A 153 6.65 12.07 -2.18
CA SER A 153 6.71 10.66 -1.78
C SER A 153 8.04 9.98 -2.11
N ILE A 154 9.00 10.69 -2.70
CA ILE A 154 10.31 10.09 -3.01
C ILE A 154 11.04 9.78 -1.71
N ILE A 155 11.37 8.51 -1.54
CA ILE A 155 12.29 8.03 -0.52
C ILE A 155 13.63 7.74 -1.19
N ARG A 156 14.70 8.25 -0.59
CA ARG A 156 16.09 7.92 -0.94
C ARG A 156 16.69 7.13 0.20
N LEU A 157 17.24 5.97 -0.12
CA LEU A 157 17.99 5.15 0.84
C LEU A 157 19.45 5.11 0.38
N PRO A 158 20.38 5.68 1.16
CA PRO A 158 21.82 5.50 0.94
C PRO A 158 22.21 4.02 0.83
N SER A 159 23.39 3.75 0.28
CA SER A 159 23.93 2.40 0.20
C SER A 159 23.93 1.72 1.57
N LYS A 160 23.53 0.44 1.61
CA LYS A 160 23.48 -0.40 2.83
C LYS A 160 22.71 0.21 4.00
N SER A 161 21.80 1.14 3.72
CA SER A 161 20.98 1.78 4.74
C SER A 161 19.60 1.15 4.83
N SER A 162 19.01 1.27 6.01
CA SER A 162 17.67 0.78 6.27
C SER A 162 16.82 1.85 6.96
N LYS A 163 15.52 1.84 6.71
CA LYS A 163 14.56 2.68 7.42
C LYS A 163 13.39 1.84 7.93
N THR A 164 13.09 1.99 9.21
CA THR A 164 11.99 1.32 9.88
C THR A 164 10.75 2.21 9.91
N TYR A 165 9.60 1.58 9.75
CA TYR A 165 8.29 2.21 9.72
C TYR A 165 7.32 1.43 10.58
N HIS A 166 6.29 2.12 11.05
CA HIS A 166 5.19 1.54 11.81
C HIS A 166 3.88 1.88 11.13
N GLN A 167 3.03 0.87 10.96
CA GLN A 167 1.69 1.04 10.42
C GLN A 167 0.70 0.19 11.19
N ASP A 168 -0.47 0.78 11.44
CA ASP A 168 -1.59 0.07 12.04
C ASP A 168 -2.54 -0.43 10.95
N LEU A 169 -2.97 -1.68 11.09
CA LEU A 169 -4.10 -2.25 10.37
C LEU A 169 -5.17 -2.74 11.35
N TYR A 170 -6.43 -2.61 10.94
CA TYR A 170 -7.58 -2.94 11.76
C TYR A 170 -8.43 -4.02 11.09
N TRP A 171 -8.72 -5.07 11.85
CA TRP A 171 -9.70 -6.11 11.51
C TRP A 171 -10.99 -5.87 12.28
N ASN A 172 -12.14 -5.90 11.59
CA ASN A 172 -13.44 -5.76 12.21
C ASN A 172 -13.97 -7.14 12.63
N LYS A 173 -14.07 -7.39 13.94
CA LYS A 173 -14.49 -8.68 14.53
C LYS A 173 -15.95 -9.06 14.19
N LYS A 174 -16.77 -8.10 13.73
CA LYS A 174 -18.18 -8.30 13.37
C LYS A 174 -18.40 -8.62 11.90
N ARG A 175 -17.38 -8.52 11.03
CA ARG A 175 -17.54 -8.78 9.60
C ARG A 175 -17.38 -10.27 9.30
N TYR A 176 -18.48 -10.92 8.92
CA TYR A 176 -18.42 -11.90 7.83
C TYR A 176 -18.00 -11.12 6.59
N PHE A 177 -16.92 -11.53 5.93
CA PHE A 177 -16.43 -10.79 4.78
C PHE A 177 -17.30 -11.15 3.57
N LYS A 178 -18.34 -10.35 3.30
CA LYS A 178 -19.19 -10.42 2.11
C LYS A 178 -18.87 -9.24 1.20
N THR A 179 -18.41 -9.51 -0.01
CA THR A 179 -18.30 -8.50 -1.08
C THR A 179 -19.28 -8.92 -2.16
N ASP A 180 -20.38 -8.19 -2.31
CA ASP A 180 -21.48 -8.53 -3.23
C ASP A 180 -22.04 -9.95 -2.96
N ASP A 181 -22.20 -10.78 -3.99
CA ASP A 181 -22.62 -12.19 -3.86
C ASP A 181 -21.50 -13.12 -3.37
N ASN A 182 -20.27 -12.62 -3.23
CA ASN A 182 -19.13 -13.41 -2.77
C ASN A 182 -18.98 -13.31 -1.26
N GLU A 183 -19.42 -14.36 -0.57
CA GLU A 183 -19.11 -14.58 0.85
C GLU A 183 -17.76 -15.29 0.97
N TYR A 184 -16.76 -14.58 1.49
CA TYR A 184 -15.50 -15.22 1.90
C TYR A 184 -15.60 -15.57 3.37
N TYR A 185 -15.76 -16.86 3.62
CA TYR A 185 -15.67 -17.41 4.97
C TYR A 185 -14.18 -17.59 5.30
N LEU A 186 -13.65 -16.78 6.20
CA LEU A 186 -12.31 -16.99 6.75
C LEU A 186 -12.36 -18.20 7.70
N GLY A 187 -11.54 -19.22 7.46
CA GLY A 187 -11.48 -20.38 8.32
C GLY A 187 -11.10 -20.02 9.76
N GLU A 188 -11.95 -20.36 10.74
CA GLU A 188 -11.75 -19.93 12.13
C GLU A 188 -10.54 -20.58 12.82
N ALA A 189 -10.04 -21.70 12.29
CA ALA A 189 -8.92 -22.47 12.85
C ALA A 189 -7.65 -22.43 11.99
N SER A 190 -7.68 -21.75 10.84
CA SER A 190 -6.54 -21.71 9.92
C SER A 190 -5.52 -20.64 10.35
N PRO A 191 -4.20 -20.89 10.22
CA PRO A 191 -3.20 -19.85 10.37
C PRO A 191 -3.30 -18.86 9.20
N PHE A 192 -3.32 -17.56 9.53
CA PHE A 192 -3.31 -16.49 8.54
C PHE A 192 -1.97 -15.79 8.50
N PHE A 193 -1.52 -15.37 7.33
CA PHE A 193 -0.25 -14.65 7.18
C PHE A 193 -0.43 -13.35 6.42
N ILE A 194 0.32 -12.32 6.83
CA ILE A 194 0.50 -11.10 6.05
C ILE A 194 1.84 -11.17 5.31
N GLU A 195 1.81 -10.83 4.02
CA GLU A 195 2.98 -10.45 3.24
C GLU A 195 2.83 -8.98 2.83
N LEU A 196 3.90 -8.20 2.98
CA LEU A 196 3.98 -6.85 2.45
C LEU A 196 4.63 -6.88 1.08
N SER A 197 4.20 -5.99 0.19
CA SER A 197 4.86 -5.81 -1.10
C SER A 197 4.84 -4.38 -1.58
N LEU A 198 5.89 -3.99 -2.30
CA LEU A 198 6.04 -2.69 -2.91
C LEU A 198 6.27 -2.85 -4.41
N VAL A 199 5.49 -2.11 -5.20
CA VAL A 199 5.74 -1.96 -6.64
C VAL A 199 6.46 -0.62 -6.83
N ALA A 200 7.78 -0.65 -7.02
CA ALA A 200 8.54 0.55 -7.37
C ALA A 200 8.27 0.88 -8.84
N LEU A 201 7.52 1.96 -9.06
CA LEU A 201 7.16 2.46 -10.38
C LEU A 201 7.94 3.73 -10.71
N LYS A 202 8.16 3.98 -12.00
CA LYS A 202 8.87 5.17 -12.48
C LYS A 202 8.10 5.82 -13.62
N GLU A 203 8.29 5.35 -14.85
CA GLU A 203 7.61 5.90 -16.03
C GLU A 203 6.09 5.65 -16.00
N GLU A 204 5.66 4.59 -15.31
CA GLU A 204 4.25 4.23 -15.15
C GLU A 204 3.45 5.27 -14.36
N LEU A 205 4.13 6.12 -13.58
CA LEU A 205 3.50 7.23 -12.84
C LEU A 205 3.67 8.59 -13.53
N SER A 206 4.17 8.62 -14.78
CA SER A 206 4.38 9.87 -15.55
C SER A 206 3.12 10.72 -15.67
N PHE A 207 1.94 10.12 -15.78
CA PHE A 207 0.66 10.83 -15.85
C PHE A 207 0.36 11.69 -14.61
N LYS A 208 0.99 11.40 -13.47
CA LYS A 208 0.85 12.19 -12.24
C LYS A 208 1.86 13.33 -12.13
N LEU A 209 2.89 13.37 -12.99
CA LEU A 209 4.00 14.31 -12.91
C LEU A 209 3.83 15.47 -13.90
N SER A 210 4.37 16.64 -13.54
CA SER A 210 4.63 17.70 -14.51
C SER A 210 5.69 17.25 -15.52
N SER A 211 5.75 17.92 -16.68
CA SER A 211 6.76 17.62 -17.70
C SER A 211 8.18 17.82 -17.17
N GLU A 212 8.38 18.81 -16.32
CA GLU A 212 9.64 19.15 -15.68
C GLU A 212 10.05 18.08 -14.66
N ASP A 213 9.13 17.72 -13.75
CA ASP A 213 9.38 16.69 -12.73
C ASP A 213 9.63 15.33 -13.38
N PHE A 214 8.88 14.98 -14.43
CA PHE A 214 9.10 13.73 -15.15
C PHE A 214 10.50 13.65 -15.77
N LYS A 215 11.03 14.74 -16.34
CA LYS A 215 12.41 14.77 -16.86
C LYS A 215 13.45 14.54 -15.76
N ILE A 216 13.25 15.14 -14.59
CA ILE A 216 14.13 14.95 -13.41
C ILE A 216 14.16 13.47 -13.03
N ILE A 217 12.99 12.86 -12.85
CA ILE A 217 12.89 11.46 -12.42
C ILE A 217 13.40 10.51 -13.49
N LYS A 218 13.05 10.73 -14.77
CA LYS A 218 13.49 9.89 -15.89
C LYS A 218 15.01 9.79 -15.94
N ASN A 219 15.70 10.92 -15.76
CA ASN A 219 17.17 11.00 -15.83
C ASN A 219 17.87 10.56 -14.54
N ASP A 220 17.13 10.35 -13.44
CA ASP A 220 17.70 9.84 -12.20
C ASP A 220 18.00 8.34 -12.28
N THR A 221 19.29 8.00 -12.26
CA THR A 221 19.80 6.63 -12.34
C THR A 221 19.76 5.87 -11.02
N SER A 222 19.54 6.56 -9.91
CA SER A 222 19.28 5.94 -8.59
C SER A 222 17.83 5.44 -8.48
N PHE A 223 16.94 5.92 -9.34
CA PHE A 223 15.52 5.59 -9.26
C PHE A 223 15.25 4.15 -9.72
N ILE A 224 14.85 3.31 -8.77
CA ILE A 224 14.68 1.87 -9.01
C ILE A 224 13.28 1.55 -9.49
N LYS A 225 13.17 0.39 -10.14
CA LYS A 225 11.90 -0.23 -10.53
C LYS A 225 11.88 -1.68 -10.10
N GLY A 226 10.69 -2.22 -9.86
CA GLY A 226 10.54 -3.64 -9.59
C GLY A 226 9.41 -3.95 -8.63
N TYR A 227 9.26 -5.24 -8.36
CA TYR A 227 8.32 -5.76 -7.38
C TYR A 227 9.08 -6.42 -6.25
N PHE A 228 8.85 -5.95 -5.03
CA PHE A 228 9.56 -6.38 -3.84
C PHE A 228 8.54 -6.93 -2.84
N THR A 229 8.85 -8.05 -2.20
CA THR A 229 7.99 -8.69 -1.20
C THR A 229 8.76 -8.91 0.10
N SER A 230 8.03 -8.95 1.20
CA SER A 230 8.59 -9.31 2.51
C SER A 230 8.55 -10.81 2.78
N ASN A 231 9.08 -11.21 3.93
CA ASN A 231 8.69 -12.45 4.58
C ASN A 231 7.17 -12.45 4.88
N LYS A 232 6.56 -13.64 4.86
CA LYS A 232 5.22 -13.88 5.41
C LYS A 232 5.31 -13.91 6.94
N THR A 233 4.37 -13.26 7.62
CA THR A 233 4.31 -13.24 9.09
C THR A 233 2.91 -13.60 9.56
N LEU A 234 2.84 -14.50 10.55
CA LEU A 234 1.58 -14.97 11.12
C LEU A 234 0.79 -13.81 11.73
N ILE A 235 -0.51 -13.81 11.48
CA ILE A 235 -1.50 -12.97 12.14
C ILE A 235 -2.64 -13.84 12.64
N ASP A 236 -3.26 -13.39 13.71
CA ASP A 236 -4.45 -14.01 14.24
C ASP A 236 -5.69 -13.26 13.75
N LEU A 237 -6.55 -13.91 12.97
CA LEU A 237 -7.88 -13.41 12.56
C LEU A 237 -9.05 -14.15 13.23
N SER A 238 -8.78 -15.04 14.19
CA SER A 238 -9.83 -15.77 14.92
C SER A 238 -10.81 -14.82 15.61
N LYS A 239 -12.05 -15.26 15.79
CA LYS A 239 -13.10 -14.49 16.47
C LYS A 239 -12.81 -14.28 17.95
#